data_AF-A0A2C9LHI6-F1
#
_entry.id   AF-A0A2C9LHI6-F1
#
_cell.length_a   1.000
_cell.length_b   1.000
_cell.length_c   1.000
_cell.angle_alpha   90.00
_cell.angle_beta   90.00
_cell.angle_gamma   90.00
#
_symmetry.space_group_name_H-M   'P 1'
#
loop_
_entity.id
_entity.type
_entity.pdbx_description
1 polymer ?
#
loop_
_entity_poly.entity_id
_entity_poly.type
_entity_poly.pdbx_seq_one_letter_code
_entity_poly.pdbx_strand_id
1 'polypeptide(L)'
;MNVIGLILVLVVSSHTEAQTFTQDALNSIANGLKVKWTVRTNTKEVERFEAEVTLENGASTEVLSYGPWKIYFFCIFMIEPDLLGNRGNKGAELVGQGVKVTHVQGSFFYLEPTESFLPLPPGSVRTIIIKVRFWSVARTDAMHNWYIEYPGLEPVVIASTQGEDLAFVSERTSPAQWKRYDFDEYNPFTAQ
;
A
#
# COMPACT_ATOMS: atom_id res chain seq x y z
N MET A 1 37.37 -13.70 51.12
CA MET A 1 36.39 -14.40 50.27
C MET A 1 35.45 -13.35 49.69
N ASN A 2 35.63 -12.96 48.43
CA ASN A 2 34.70 -12.09 47.71
C ASN A 2 34.23 -12.84 46.48
N VAL A 3 32.93 -13.18 46.43
CA VAL A 3 32.30 -13.77 45.26
C VAL A 3 31.61 -12.63 44.53
N ILE A 4 32.13 -12.27 43.35
CA ILE A 4 31.50 -11.32 42.44
C ILE A 4 30.44 -12.11 41.66
N GLY A 5 29.16 -11.77 41.89
CA GLY A 5 28.04 -12.33 41.15
C GLY A 5 27.97 -11.72 39.75
N LEU A 6 28.09 -12.57 38.73
CA LEU A 6 27.90 -12.22 37.33
C LEU A 6 26.38 -12.11 37.06
N ILE A 7 25.87 -10.90 36.82
CA ILE A 7 24.50 -10.68 36.34
C ILE A 7 24.50 -10.92 34.84
N LEU A 8 23.89 -12.02 34.40
CA LEU A 8 23.64 -12.31 32.99
C LEU A 8 22.39 -11.53 32.55
N VAL A 9 22.58 -10.46 31.78
CA VAL A 9 21.48 -9.75 31.12
C VAL A 9 21.07 -10.55 29.89
N LEU A 10 19.95 -11.26 29.98
CA LEU A 10 19.29 -11.90 28.83
C LEU A 10 18.71 -10.81 27.92
N VAL A 11 19.38 -10.54 26.81
CA VAL A 11 18.82 -9.77 25.70
C VAL A 11 17.85 -10.69 24.97
N VAL A 12 16.55 -10.53 25.24
CA VAL A 12 15.50 -11.22 24.47
C VAL A 12 15.38 -10.49 23.13
N SER A 13 16.01 -11.03 22.09
CA SER A 13 15.79 -10.57 20.72
C SER A 13 14.38 -10.97 20.28
N SER A 14 13.43 -10.03 20.29
CA SER A 14 12.10 -10.21 19.74
C SER A 14 12.21 -10.40 18.22
N HIS A 15 12.24 -11.64 17.76
CA HIS A 15 12.08 -11.94 16.34
C HIS A 15 10.59 -11.86 16.04
N THR A 16 10.19 -10.97 15.12
CA THR A 16 8.82 -10.94 14.60
C THR A 16 8.62 -12.20 13.77
N GLU A 17 7.93 -13.19 14.31
CA GLU A 17 7.54 -14.37 13.53
C GLU A 17 6.60 -13.96 12.40
N ALA A 18 6.83 -14.50 11.21
CA ALA A 18 5.96 -14.29 10.07
C ALA A 18 4.59 -14.91 10.35
N GLN A 19 3.54 -14.12 10.16
CA GLN A 19 2.16 -14.58 10.24
C GLN A 19 1.91 -15.70 9.25
N THR A 20 1.15 -16.69 9.70
CA THR A 20 0.57 -17.73 8.85
C THR A 20 -0.93 -17.51 8.71
N PHE A 21 -1.45 -17.73 7.50
CA PHE A 21 -2.88 -17.66 7.22
C PHE A 21 -3.45 -19.05 6.90
N THR A 22 -4.71 -19.25 7.28
CA THR A 22 -5.61 -20.21 6.63
C THR A 22 -6.36 -19.51 5.49
N GLN A 23 -6.99 -20.26 4.58
CA GLN A 23 -7.83 -19.65 3.55
C GLN A 23 -8.96 -18.82 4.16
N ASP A 24 -9.59 -19.30 5.25
CA ASP A 24 -10.66 -18.55 5.92
C ASP A 24 -10.17 -17.23 6.52
N ALA A 25 -8.96 -17.21 7.09
CA ALA A 25 -8.36 -15.98 7.60
C ALA A 25 -8.04 -15.00 6.46
N LEU A 26 -7.50 -15.50 5.33
CA LEU A 26 -7.24 -14.68 4.14
C LEU A 26 -8.54 -14.11 3.56
N ASN A 27 -9.60 -14.92 3.49
CA ASN A 27 -10.94 -14.49 3.07
C ASN A 27 -11.50 -13.40 4.01
N SER A 28 -11.36 -13.59 5.32
CA SER A 28 -11.83 -12.60 6.31
C SER A 28 -11.10 -11.26 6.16
N ILE A 29 -9.76 -11.29 6.01
CA ILE A 29 -8.97 -10.10 5.73
C ILE A 29 -9.39 -9.45 4.42
N ALA A 30 -9.50 -10.19 3.31
CA ALA A 30 -9.83 -9.62 2.01
C ALA A 30 -11.24 -8.99 1.99
N ASN A 31 -12.19 -9.59 2.69
CA ASN A 31 -13.55 -9.06 2.82
C ASN A 31 -13.63 -7.82 3.73
N GLY A 32 -12.79 -7.77 4.78
CA GLY A 32 -12.79 -6.68 5.76
C GLY A 32 -11.83 -5.52 5.45
N LEU A 33 -10.76 -5.75 4.70
CA LEU A 33 -9.74 -4.76 4.41
C LEU A 33 -10.31 -3.69 3.48
N LYS A 34 -10.33 -2.45 3.96
CA LYS A 34 -10.73 -1.29 3.16
C LYS A 34 -9.48 -0.60 2.63
N VAL A 35 -9.36 -0.54 1.31
CA VAL A 35 -8.34 0.21 0.59
C VAL A 35 -8.93 1.57 0.21
N LYS A 36 -8.14 2.64 0.36
CA LYS A 36 -8.45 3.96 -0.19
C LYS A 36 -7.25 4.52 -0.93
N TRP A 37 -7.44 4.91 -2.19
CA TRP A 37 -6.45 5.57 -3.03
C TRP A 37 -6.70 7.07 -3.08
N THR A 38 -5.70 7.87 -2.69
CA THR A 38 -5.77 9.33 -2.70
C THR A 38 -4.58 9.90 -3.45
N VAL A 39 -4.81 10.76 -4.45
CA VAL A 39 -3.72 11.61 -4.94
C VAL A 39 -3.57 12.76 -3.98
N ARG A 40 -2.39 12.89 -3.37
CA ARG A 40 -2.07 14.00 -2.47
C ARG A 40 -1.70 15.25 -3.26
N THR A 41 -0.90 15.07 -4.31
CA THR A 41 -0.47 16.17 -5.18
C THR A 41 0.11 15.65 -6.49
N ASN A 42 -0.18 16.35 -7.57
CA ASN A 42 0.38 16.21 -8.91
C ASN A 42 1.42 17.30 -9.23
N THR A 43 1.52 18.33 -8.40
CA THR A 43 2.22 19.58 -8.74
C THR A 43 3.44 19.87 -7.87
N LYS A 44 3.74 18.99 -6.89
CA LYS A 44 4.89 19.15 -5.99
C LYS A 44 6.23 18.88 -6.70
N GLU A 45 6.26 17.96 -7.65
CA GLU A 45 7.44 17.60 -8.41
C GLU A 45 7.05 17.38 -9.88
N VAL A 46 7.88 17.86 -10.80
CA VAL A 46 7.61 17.78 -12.24
C VAL A 46 7.61 16.32 -12.70
N GLU A 47 6.60 15.94 -13.49
CA GLU A 47 6.39 14.57 -13.98
C GLU A 47 6.31 13.51 -12.85
N ARG A 48 5.81 13.91 -11.68
CA ARG A 48 5.57 13.01 -10.55
C ARG A 48 4.30 13.41 -9.81
N PHE A 49 3.57 12.41 -9.34
CA PHE A 49 2.53 12.60 -8.36
C PHE A 49 2.80 11.76 -7.11
N GLU A 50 2.29 12.26 -5.99
CA GLU A 50 2.32 11.57 -4.71
C GLU A 50 0.94 10.97 -4.46
N ALA A 51 0.89 9.64 -4.34
CA ALA A 51 -0.31 8.92 -3.96
C ALA A 51 -0.20 8.39 -2.53
N GLU A 52 -1.35 8.25 -1.92
CA GLU A 52 -1.56 7.70 -0.59
C GLU A 52 -2.49 6.51 -0.71
N VAL A 53 -2.02 5.36 -0.21
CA VAL A 53 -2.80 4.14 -0.04
C VAL A 53 -3.12 4.00 1.44
N THR A 54 -4.38 4.16 1.80
CA THR A 54 -4.87 3.86 3.14
C THR A 54 -5.36 2.41 3.19
N LEU A 55 -4.91 1.67 4.20
CA LEU A 55 -5.37 0.32 4.55
C LEU A 55 -6.06 0.39 5.92
N GLU A 56 -7.36 0.15 5.97
CA GLU A 56 -8.10 -0.02 7.22
C GLU A 56 -8.50 -1.47 7.36
N ASN A 57 -8.06 -2.14 8.43
CA ASN A 57 -8.45 -3.52 8.67
C ASN A 57 -9.85 -3.56 9.30
N GLY A 58 -10.87 -3.82 8.49
CA GLY A 58 -12.24 -4.05 8.94
C GLY A 58 -12.60 -5.50 9.24
N ALA A 59 -11.64 -6.43 9.24
CA ALA A 59 -11.90 -7.80 9.69
C ALA A 59 -12.26 -7.81 11.18
N SER A 60 -13.07 -8.78 11.61
CA SER A 60 -13.57 -8.81 12.99
C SER A 60 -12.52 -9.23 14.00
N THR A 61 -11.66 -10.19 13.62
CA THR A 61 -10.71 -10.84 14.53
C THR A 61 -9.30 -10.89 13.98
N GLU A 62 -9.16 -11.01 12.66
CA GLU A 62 -7.88 -11.24 12.01
C GLU A 62 -7.04 -9.97 12.04
N VAL A 63 -5.81 -10.10 12.53
CA VAL A 63 -4.78 -9.06 12.42
C VAL A 63 -4.06 -9.26 11.10
N LEU A 64 -3.74 -8.19 10.37
CA LEU A 64 -2.78 -8.25 9.27
C LEU A 64 -1.41 -7.84 9.81
N SER A 65 -0.47 -8.76 9.95
CA SER A 65 0.88 -8.49 10.49
C SER A 65 1.97 -8.86 9.48
N TYR A 66 3.25 -8.68 9.82
CA TYR A 66 4.34 -9.15 8.98
C TYR A 66 4.16 -10.62 8.60
N GLY A 67 4.39 -10.97 7.33
CA GLY A 67 4.22 -12.31 6.78
C GLY A 67 4.39 -12.30 5.26
N PRO A 68 4.43 -13.46 4.59
CA PRO A 68 4.68 -13.55 3.16
C PRO A 68 3.47 -13.16 2.29
N TRP A 69 2.53 -12.36 2.80
CA TRP A 69 1.41 -11.89 2.00
C TRP A 69 1.84 -10.80 1.03
N LYS A 70 1.11 -10.69 -0.08
CA LYS A 70 1.25 -9.63 -1.07
C LYS A 70 -0.10 -9.06 -1.42
N ILE A 71 -0.18 -7.73 -1.51
CA ILE A 71 -1.35 -7.05 -2.06
C ILE A 71 -0.99 -6.61 -3.48
N TYR A 72 -1.59 -7.27 -4.46
CA TYR A 72 -1.42 -7.03 -5.87
C TYR A 72 -2.42 -6.00 -6.39
N PHE A 73 -1.95 -5.16 -7.31
CA PHE A 73 -2.76 -4.10 -7.92
C PHE A 73 -2.16 -3.64 -9.24
N PHE A 74 -2.93 -2.82 -9.96
CA PHE A 74 -2.47 -2.22 -11.20
C PHE A 74 -2.32 -0.70 -11.09
N CYS A 75 -1.22 -0.19 -11.64
CA CYS A 75 -0.93 1.22 -11.83
C CYS A 75 -0.37 1.42 -13.24
N ILE A 76 -1.01 2.25 -14.06
CA ILE A 76 -0.53 2.53 -15.43
C ILE A 76 0.83 3.23 -15.44
N PHE A 77 1.21 3.85 -14.34
CA PHE A 77 2.44 4.61 -14.19
C PHE A 77 3.45 3.89 -13.32
N MET A 78 4.74 4.15 -13.56
CA MET A 78 5.81 3.56 -12.76
C MET A 78 5.80 4.12 -11.33
N ILE A 79 5.69 3.24 -10.34
CA ILE A 79 5.81 3.57 -8.91
C ILE A 79 7.29 3.56 -8.52
N GLU A 80 7.70 4.50 -7.66
CA GLU A 80 9.07 4.68 -7.21
C GLU A 80 10.11 4.55 -8.34
N PRO A 81 9.97 5.31 -9.45
CA PRO A 81 10.78 5.12 -10.66
C PRO A 81 12.27 5.29 -10.42
N ASP A 82 12.64 6.05 -9.39
CA ASP A 82 14.03 6.30 -9.00
C ASP A 82 14.63 5.11 -8.22
N LEU A 83 13.80 4.28 -7.60
CA LEU A 83 14.20 3.10 -6.81
C LEU A 83 14.05 1.77 -7.60
N LEU A 84 12.97 1.61 -8.36
CA LEU A 84 12.72 0.42 -9.20
C LEU A 84 13.52 0.45 -10.50
N GLY A 85 14.06 1.62 -10.88
CA GLY A 85 14.82 1.81 -12.11
C GLY A 85 14.04 1.42 -13.38
N ASN A 86 14.76 1.12 -14.46
CA ASN A 86 14.16 0.68 -15.74
C ASN A 86 13.87 -0.84 -15.78
N ARG A 87 14.09 -1.59 -14.69
CA ARG A 87 13.96 -3.06 -14.66
C ARG A 87 13.30 -3.49 -13.34
N GLY A 88 11.99 -3.70 -13.37
CA GLY A 88 11.07 -3.83 -12.23
C GLY A 88 11.35 -4.89 -11.15
N ASN A 89 12.36 -5.74 -11.29
CA ASN A 89 12.45 -6.98 -10.52
C ASN A 89 13.12 -6.86 -9.14
N LYS A 90 13.53 -5.66 -8.71
CA LYS A 90 14.03 -5.43 -7.35
C LYS A 90 13.03 -4.55 -6.63
N GLY A 91 12.33 -5.09 -5.64
CA GLY A 91 11.38 -4.31 -4.86
C GLY A 91 12.05 -3.11 -4.19
N ALA A 92 11.36 -1.97 -4.19
CA ALA A 92 11.76 -0.72 -3.58
C ALA A 92 11.17 -0.62 -2.17
N GLU A 93 12.03 -0.58 -1.16
CA GLU A 93 11.58 -0.37 0.22
C GLU A 93 11.09 1.07 0.38
N LEU A 94 9.86 1.21 0.89
CA LEU A 94 9.29 2.50 1.26
C LEU A 94 9.77 2.82 2.67
N VAL A 95 10.95 3.44 2.75
CA VAL A 95 11.68 3.67 3.99
C VAL A 95 10.78 4.29 5.06
N GLY A 96 10.76 3.66 6.24
CA GLY A 96 9.96 4.11 7.39
C GLY A 96 8.47 3.74 7.34
N GLN A 97 8.00 3.07 6.29
CA GLN A 97 6.59 2.72 6.11
C GLN A 97 6.28 1.24 6.35
N GLY A 98 7.33 0.43 6.57
CA GLY A 98 7.21 -1.00 6.87
C GLY A 98 6.77 -1.85 5.69
N VAL A 99 6.88 -1.35 4.45
CA VAL A 99 6.44 -2.05 3.24
C VAL A 99 7.43 -1.84 2.11
N LYS A 100 7.40 -2.76 1.14
CA LYS A 100 8.14 -2.72 -0.10
C LYS A 100 7.16 -2.79 -1.27
N VAL A 101 7.41 -2.02 -2.32
CA VAL A 101 6.66 -2.11 -3.58
C VAL A 101 7.51 -2.80 -4.63
N THR A 102 6.93 -3.70 -5.41
CA THR A 102 7.64 -4.40 -6.49
C THR A 102 6.85 -4.28 -7.79
N HIS A 103 7.55 -3.99 -8.89
CA HIS A 103 6.98 -4.02 -10.23
C HIS A 103 7.12 -5.44 -10.78
N VAL A 104 6.02 -6.02 -11.26
CA VAL A 104 6.04 -7.37 -11.83
C VAL A 104 6.29 -7.28 -13.33
N GLN A 105 5.35 -6.66 -14.06
CA GLN A 105 5.43 -6.43 -15.50
C GLN A 105 4.31 -5.48 -15.94
N GLY A 106 4.47 -4.76 -17.04
CA GLY A 106 3.44 -3.86 -17.55
C GLY A 106 2.97 -2.87 -16.48
N SER A 107 1.68 -2.88 -16.16
CA SER A 107 1.08 -2.05 -15.12
C SER A 107 0.91 -2.76 -13.77
N PHE A 108 1.50 -3.94 -13.59
CA PHE A 108 1.23 -4.84 -12.49
C PHE A 108 2.27 -4.71 -11.37
N PHE A 109 1.80 -4.48 -10.14
CA PHE A 109 2.63 -4.24 -8.95
C PHE A 109 2.10 -5.04 -7.76
N TYR A 110 2.93 -5.15 -6.72
CA TYR A 110 2.45 -5.56 -5.41
C TYR A 110 3.16 -4.83 -4.27
N LEU A 111 2.46 -4.72 -3.15
CA LEU A 111 3.01 -4.36 -1.84
C LEU A 111 3.25 -5.62 -1.01
N GLU A 112 4.38 -5.69 -0.33
CA GLU A 112 4.68 -6.73 0.67
C GLU A 112 5.22 -6.09 1.95
N PRO A 113 4.97 -6.65 3.14
CA PRO A 113 5.48 -6.11 4.38
C PRO A 113 6.99 -6.34 4.50
N THR A 114 7.69 -5.42 5.13
CA THR A 114 9.05 -5.66 5.63
C THR A 114 8.98 -6.17 7.07
N GLU A 115 10.12 -6.61 7.63
CA GLU A 115 10.20 -7.01 9.04
C GLU A 115 9.80 -5.88 10.02
N SER A 116 9.86 -4.62 9.58
CA SER A 116 9.41 -3.44 10.33
C SER A 116 7.92 -3.13 10.16
N PHE A 117 7.16 -3.96 9.43
CA PHE A 117 5.72 -3.82 9.31
C PHE A 117 5.06 -4.00 10.69
N LEU A 118 4.55 -2.89 11.23
CA LEU A 118 3.75 -2.95 12.45
C LEU A 118 2.47 -3.74 12.17
N PRO A 119 1.98 -4.58 13.09
CA PRO A 119 0.68 -5.22 12.91
C PRO A 119 -0.45 -4.19 12.68
N LEU A 120 -1.46 -4.58 11.91
CA LEU A 120 -2.68 -3.84 11.64
C LEU A 120 -3.86 -4.63 12.21
N PRO A 121 -4.18 -4.47 13.51
CA PRO A 121 -5.32 -5.12 14.15
C PRO A 121 -6.67 -4.67 13.58
N PRO A 122 -7.76 -5.42 13.86
CA PRO A 122 -9.13 -4.97 13.61
C PRO A 122 -9.37 -3.51 14.04
N GLY A 123 -10.00 -2.74 13.17
CA GLY A 123 -10.30 -1.31 13.34
C GLY A 123 -9.11 -0.36 13.19
N SER A 124 -7.90 -0.87 12.96
CA SER A 124 -6.70 -0.04 12.81
C SER A 124 -6.51 0.42 11.37
N VAL A 125 -5.85 1.57 11.21
CA VAL A 125 -5.60 2.21 9.92
C VAL A 125 -4.09 2.38 9.70
N ARG A 126 -3.64 2.16 8.46
CA ARG A 126 -2.29 2.49 8.00
C ARG A 126 -2.35 3.31 6.73
N THR A 127 -1.43 4.25 6.63
CA THR A 127 -1.23 5.08 5.44
C THR A 127 0.14 4.79 4.85
N ILE A 128 0.17 4.56 3.54
CA ILE A 128 1.39 4.33 2.75
C ILE A 128 1.46 5.39 1.66
N ILE A 129 2.56 6.13 1.62
CA ILE A 129 2.86 7.15 0.62
C ILE A 129 3.76 6.55 -0.45
N ILE A 130 3.38 6.73 -1.72
CA ILE A 130 4.15 6.31 -2.88
C ILE A 130 4.35 7.47 -3.84
N LYS A 131 5.55 7.56 -4.41
CA LYS A 131 5.88 8.45 -5.52
C LYS A 131 5.63 7.73 -6.83
N VAL A 132 4.95 8.38 -7.77
CA VAL A 132 4.55 7.75 -9.03
C VAL A 132 4.89 8.67 -10.21
N ARG A 133 5.28 8.09 -11.34
CA ARG A 133 5.63 8.81 -12.57
C ARG A 133 4.41 9.51 -13.19
N PHE A 134 4.63 10.67 -13.80
CA PHE A 134 3.65 11.53 -14.46
C PHE A 134 2.61 12.11 -13.51
N TRP A 135 1.33 12.08 -13.90
CA TRP A 135 0.22 12.71 -13.18
C TRP A 135 -0.98 11.78 -13.18
N SER A 136 -1.73 11.78 -12.08
CA SER A 136 -3.05 11.15 -11.99
C SER A 136 -4.09 12.24 -11.79
N VAL A 137 -4.71 12.64 -12.90
CA VAL A 137 -5.71 13.74 -12.91
C VAL A 137 -7.13 13.20 -12.84
N ALA A 138 -7.39 12.05 -13.47
CA ALA A 138 -8.68 11.40 -13.44
C ALA A 138 -8.75 10.44 -12.25
N ARG A 139 -9.94 10.23 -11.70
CA ARG A 139 -10.14 9.20 -10.66
C ARG A 139 -10.02 7.78 -11.25
N THR A 140 -10.33 7.62 -12.53
CA THR A 140 -10.22 6.37 -13.29
C THR A 140 -8.78 5.91 -13.54
N ASP A 141 -7.78 6.73 -13.22
CA ASP A 141 -6.37 6.32 -13.29
C ASP A 141 -6.01 5.28 -12.22
N ALA A 142 -6.83 5.16 -11.16
CA ALA A 142 -6.72 4.12 -10.15
C ALA A 142 -7.58 2.91 -10.57
N MET A 143 -6.93 1.75 -10.75
CA MET A 143 -7.60 0.54 -11.21
C MET A 143 -8.18 -0.30 -10.07
N HIS A 144 -9.33 -0.91 -10.33
CA HIS A 144 -10.10 -1.79 -9.44
C HIS A 144 -9.46 -3.17 -9.25
N ASN A 145 -10.14 -4.00 -8.43
CA ASN A 145 -9.87 -5.42 -8.22
C ASN A 145 -8.46 -5.71 -7.69
N TRP A 146 -8.05 -4.96 -6.67
CA TRP A 146 -6.86 -5.29 -5.90
C TRP A 146 -7.10 -6.63 -5.20
N TYR A 147 -6.06 -7.43 -5.02
CA TYR A 147 -6.22 -8.73 -4.39
C TYR A 147 -5.04 -9.05 -3.46
N ILE A 148 -5.32 -9.84 -2.43
CA ILE A 148 -4.31 -10.33 -1.50
C ILE A 148 -3.98 -11.80 -1.82
N GLU A 149 -2.70 -12.11 -1.82
CA GLU A 149 -2.14 -13.45 -2.01
C GLU A 149 -1.32 -13.83 -0.78
N TYR A 150 -1.34 -15.11 -0.44
CA TYR A 150 -0.47 -15.72 0.55
C TYR A 150 0.00 -17.07 -0.01
N PRO A 151 1.31 -17.41 0.09
CA PRO A 151 1.83 -18.63 -0.53
C PRO A 151 1.10 -19.90 -0.12
N GLY A 152 0.66 -20.67 -1.11
CA GLY A 152 -0.07 -21.93 -0.92
C GLY A 152 -1.57 -21.78 -0.67
N LEU A 153 -2.10 -20.55 -0.72
CA LEU A 153 -3.53 -20.24 -0.65
C LEU A 153 -4.02 -19.67 -1.99
N GLU A 154 -5.34 -19.69 -2.18
CA GLU A 154 -5.96 -19.04 -3.34
C GLU A 154 -6.05 -17.52 -3.13
N PRO A 155 -5.61 -16.69 -4.10
CA PRO A 155 -5.72 -15.24 -4.01
C PRO A 155 -7.18 -14.77 -3.89
N VAL A 156 -7.40 -13.70 -3.13
CA VAL A 156 -8.74 -13.19 -2.85
C VAL A 156 -8.80 -11.70 -3.19
N VAL A 157 -9.80 -11.30 -4.00
CA VAL A 157 -10.05 -9.89 -4.32
C VAL A 157 -10.46 -9.15 -3.05
N ILE A 158 -9.87 -7.98 -2.82
CA ILE A 158 -10.20 -7.11 -1.70
C ILE A 158 -11.53 -6.43 -1.99
N ALA A 159 -12.53 -6.74 -1.17
CA ALA A 159 -13.93 -6.40 -1.41
C ALA A 159 -14.15 -4.91 -1.65
N SER A 160 -13.42 -4.04 -0.94
CA SER A 160 -13.58 -2.58 -1.09
C SER A 160 -13.13 -2.03 -2.45
N THR A 161 -12.42 -2.81 -3.26
CA THR A 161 -11.92 -2.40 -4.59
C THR A 161 -12.62 -3.13 -5.72
N GLN A 162 -13.58 -4.00 -5.39
CA GLN A 162 -14.25 -4.86 -6.36
C GLN A 162 -15.28 -4.10 -7.19
N GLY A 163 -15.41 -4.46 -8.46
CA GLY A 163 -16.42 -3.90 -9.36
C GLY A 163 -15.88 -2.71 -10.15
N GLU A 164 -16.79 -1.78 -10.50
CA GLU A 164 -16.51 -0.66 -11.41
C GLU A 164 -16.69 0.71 -10.73
N ASP A 165 -17.17 0.76 -9.49
CA ASP A 165 -17.36 2.01 -8.77
C ASP A 165 -16.03 2.56 -8.21
N LEU A 166 -15.93 3.88 -8.09
CA LEU A 166 -14.71 4.54 -7.63
C LEU A 166 -14.77 4.88 -6.13
N ALA A 167 -15.54 4.15 -5.31
CA ALA A 167 -15.70 4.47 -3.89
C ALA A 167 -14.38 4.36 -3.11
N PHE A 168 -13.48 3.48 -3.54
CA PHE A 168 -12.13 3.36 -2.99
C PHE A 168 -11.19 4.51 -3.43
N VAL A 169 -11.57 5.34 -4.40
CA VAL A 169 -10.76 6.46 -4.89
C VAL A 169 -11.30 7.77 -4.33
N SER A 170 -10.48 8.48 -3.57
CA SER A 170 -10.83 9.78 -3.00
C SER A 170 -11.23 10.80 -4.06
N GLU A 171 -12.19 11.66 -3.72
CA GLU A 171 -12.52 12.84 -4.51
C GLU A 171 -11.30 13.77 -4.65
N ARG A 172 -11.30 14.57 -5.72
CA ARG A 172 -10.33 15.63 -5.94
C ARG A 172 -10.90 16.92 -5.35
N THR A 173 -10.30 17.43 -4.27
CA THR A 173 -10.80 18.58 -3.52
C THR A 173 -9.92 19.82 -3.64
N SER A 174 -8.77 19.73 -4.32
CA SER A 174 -7.89 20.88 -4.56
C SER A 174 -7.22 20.87 -5.94
N PRO A 175 -6.83 22.04 -6.48
CA PRO A 175 -6.12 22.15 -7.75
C PRO A 175 -4.88 21.26 -7.86
N ALA A 176 -4.14 21.10 -6.76
CA ALA A 176 -2.97 20.23 -6.72
C ALA A 176 -3.29 18.76 -7.04
N GLN A 177 -4.55 18.33 -6.97
CA GLN A 177 -4.96 16.95 -7.22
C GLN A 177 -5.56 16.71 -8.62
N TRP A 178 -5.98 17.75 -9.35
CA TRP A 178 -6.53 17.60 -10.70
C TRP A 178 -5.70 18.30 -11.79
N LYS A 179 -4.80 19.22 -11.43
CA LYS A 179 -3.90 19.86 -12.38
C LYS A 179 -2.62 19.06 -12.57
N ARG A 180 -2.06 19.06 -13.78
CA ARG A 180 -0.73 18.48 -14.07
C ARG A 180 0.38 19.42 -13.61
N TYR A 181 0.19 20.72 -13.80
CA TYR A 181 1.13 21.76 -13.40
C TYR A 181 0.40 22.84 -12.61
N ASP A 182 1.12 23.59 -11.80
CA ASP A 182 0.58 24.75 -11.08
C ASP A 182 0.06 25.84 -12.03
N PHE A 183 0.70 25.98 -13.20
CA PHE A 183 0.28 26.87 -14.29
C PHE A 183 -0.77 26.26 -15.26
N ASP A 184 -1.32 25.07 -14.98
CA ASP A 184 -2.40 24.50 -15.81
C ASP A 184 -3.67 25.37 -15.67
N GLU A 185 -4.23 25.82 -16.79
CA GLU A 185 -5.43 26.68 -16.82
C GLU A 185 -6.74 25.88 -16.78
N TYR A 186 -6.69 24.55 -17.00
CA TYR A 186 -7.89 23.71 -17.03
C TYR A 186 -8.40 23.37 -15.62
N ASN A 187 -9.72 23.47 -15.44
CA ASN A 187 -10.43 23.03 -14.24
C ASN A 187 -11.47 21.95 -14.60
N PRO A 188 -11.85 21.07 -13.66
CA PRO A 188 -12.94 20.11 -13.86
C PRO A 188 -14.22 20.83 -14.25
N PHE A 189 -14.93 20.32 -15.25
CA PHE A 189 -16.26 20.81 -15.56
C PHE A 189 -17.21 20.55 -14.38
N THR A 190 -17.92 21.57 -13.93
CA THR A 190 -18.95 21.48 -12.90
C THR A 190 -20.31 21.87 -13.49
N ALA A 191 -21.40 21.44 -12.85
CA ALA A 191 -22.70 22.03 -13.15
C ALA A 191 -22.65 23.55 -12.91
N GLN A 192 -23.36 24.31 -13.74
CA GLN A 192 -23.52 25.77 -13.60
C GLN A 192 -24.78 26.09 -12.80
#